data_AF-A0AAD3HQU2-F1
#
_entry.id   AF-A0AAD3HQU2-F1
#
_cell.length_a   1.000
_cell.length_b   1.000
_cell.length_c   1.000
_cell.angle_alpha   90.00
_cell.angle_beta   90.00
_cell.angle_gamma   90.00
#
_symmetry.space_group_name_H-M   'P 1'
#
loop_
_entity.id
_entity.type
_entity.pdbx_description
1 polymer ?
#
loop_
_entity_poly.entity_id
_entity_poly.type
_entity_poly.pdbx_seq_one_letter_code
_entity_poly.pdbx_strand_id
1 'polypeptide(L)'
;MASSTAPLVHELQARIRELEATRKSRTEEASRIIASQRTTIDRLRSENQRLAADLAAVGSADAAAIAALVATGAAAPSVMVKPTGLTPAQTERADRLMEVADTYNRKIEVEQRQLESLEREVELAQAQLLAARRDMGGYSGAKALTVAPVKAIKALETRLDGAQRRFNEHIAANRDLKQQIDAATRRQAGLEQVRSQLDREVASLAGEVAALQEGVRVAQEARQEAMAQIAALRVAEDAEAAAFEVEVRELAACQAADERLLQAQAVRLTKAVEAAEAAGEAAGSPKAAAAGAAGAEGLGSGGGGAAAAGGLGTVSSSSVIATPAEPLDLDLLEQGVGVEAAALQLQRAAGLSSLPETLSHYSSLEQLSFDLFSACNEANERIAALGREVRQMEAELRQMESDAVAGRQHEAIRQVLARRDAAVRRGEALTERRSALDRRIAMLRTGIYTCLRKLGAAAAAQAWEASAPSATSSSSGASAAAAAAVPSPPPHPSVAACAHVMAGLAVLEQRAAAVIAVQGTMVGRSSSLSRQGAGGGPGSRPPSGPPSSSAAAAQQRRPSASAAGTAAAAAAAAGQAATAAINAPATSNGGGGSSGGGAGGGGREYELINESDEEDEVPLTREQIQARSASIHRTE
;
A
#
# COMPACT_ATOMS: atom_id res chain seq x y z
N MET A 1 -66.13 16.41 -75.62
CA MET A 1 -66.11 17.84 -75.28
C MET A 1 -67.55 18.33 -75.18
N ALA A 2 -67.95 18.75 -73.97
CA ALA A 2 -69.08 19.63 -73.65
C ALA A 2 -70.51 19.33 -74.19
N SER A 3 -71.24 18.34 -73.67
CA SER A 3 -72.72 18.39 -73.74
C SER A 3 -73.54 17.61 -72.68
N SER A 4 -72.95 17.00 -71.64
CA SER A 4 -73.71 16.14 -70.68
C SER A 4 -73.97 16.74 -69.29
N THR A 5 -73.54 17.98 -69.01
CA THR A 5 -73.67 18.61 -67.67
C THR A 5 -74.87 19.55 -67.52
N ALA A 6 -75.51 19.96 -68.62
CA ALA A 6 -76.65 20.88 -68.59
C ALA A 6 -77.93 20.36 -67.89
N PRO A 7 -78.38 19.10 -68.09
CA PRO A 7 -79.62 18.64 -67.44
C PRO A 7 -79.46 18.48 -65.92
N LEU A 8 -78.28 18.04 -65.45
CA LEU A 8 -77.98 17.83 -64.03
C LEU A 8 -77.94 19.16 -63.25
N VAL A 9 -77.42 20.23 -63.87
CA VAL A 9 -77.42 21.58 -63.26
C VAL A 9 -78.83 22.12 -63.12
N HIS A 10 -79.71 21.86 -64.09
CA HIS A 10 -81.10 22.33 -64.04
C HIS A 10 -81.93 21.57 -62.99
N GLU A 11 -81.66 20.26 -62.79
CA GLU A 11 -82.25 19.45 -61.74
C GLU A 11 -81.78 19.89 -60.34
N LEU A 12 -80.48 20.17 -60.17
CA LEU A 12 -79.93 20.72 -58.94
C LEU A 12 -80.49 22.12 -58.64
N GLN A 13 -80.66 22.98 -59.64
CA GLN A 13 -81.29 24.30 -59.46
C GLN A 13 -82.78 24.19 -59.08
N ALA A 14 -83.51 23.24 -59.65
CA ALA A 14 -84.89 22.97 -59.26
C ALA A 14 -84.97 22.47 -57.81
N ARG A 15 -84.07 21.55 -57.42
CA ARG A 15 -83.97 21.04 -56.04
C ARG A 15 -83.58 22.12 -55.04
N ILE A 16 -82.68 23.03 -55.41
CA ILE A 16 -82.31 24.20 -54.57
C ILE A 16 -83.51 25.12 -54.38
N ARG A 17 -84.29 25.41 -55.44
CA ARG A 17 -85.52 26.22 -55.32
C ARG A 17 -86.57 25.57 -54.43
N GLU A 18 -86.73 24.25 -54.51
CA GLU A 18 -87.64 23.49 -53.66
C GLU A 18 -87.18 23.52 -52.18
N LEU A 19 -85.88 23.38 -51.92
CA LEU A 19 -85.30 23.51 -50.58
C LEU A 19 -85.40 24.95 -50.04
N GLU A 20 -85.27 25.97 -50.88
CA GLU A 20 -85.48 27.36 -50.49
C GLU A 20 -86.96 27.66 -50.19
N ALA A 21 -87.89 27.10 -50.96
CA ALA A 21 -89.33 27.23 -50.72
C ALA A 21 -89.74 26.57 -49.39
N THR A 22 -89.24 25.36 -49.10
CA THR A 22 -89.49 24.67 -47.83
C THR A 22 -88.80 25.36 -46.64
N ARG A 23 -87.63 25.97 -46.85
CA ARG A 23 -86.99 26.80 -45.82
C ARG A 23 -87.83 28.04 -45.51
N LYS A 24 -88.36 28.72 -46.53
CA LYS A 24 -89.25 29.87 -46.36
C LYS A 24 -90.54 29.49 -45.65
N SER A 25 -91.21 28.40 -46.05
CA SER A 25 -92.43 27.95 -45.38
C SER A 25 -92.20 27.63 -43.90
N ARG A 26 -91.09 26.95 -43.57
CA ARG A 26 -90.71 26.70 -42.16
C ARG A 26 -90.44 27.98 -41.38
N THR A 27 -89.81 28.99 -41.99
CA THR A 27 -89.60 30.28 -41.30
C THR A 27 -90.90 31.05 -41.10
N GLU A 28 -91.83 30.97 -42.04
CA GLU A 28 -93.17 31.59 -41.94
C GLU A 28 -94.05 30.86 -40.90
N GLU A 29 -93.97 29.53 -40.83
CA GLU A 29 -94.64 28.75 -39.77
C GLU A 29 -94.06 29.07 -38.40
N ALA A 30 -92.73 29.15 -38.27
CA ALA A 30 -92.07 29.55 -37.02
C ALA A 30 -92.49 30.97 -36.59
N SER A 31 -92.59 31.93 -37.52
CA SER A 31 -93.03 33.29 -37.19
C SER A 31 -94.50 33.35 -36.79
N ARG A 32 -95.39 32.56 -37.42
CA ARG A 32 -96.80 32.41 -37.00
C ARG A 32 -96.92 31.80 -35.61
N ILE A 33 -96.15 30.76 -35.30
CA ILE A 33 -96.15 30.14 -33.96
C ILE A 33 -95.71 31.15 -32.92
N ILE A 34 -94.60 31.87 -33.15
CA ILE A 34 -94.10 32.91 -32.25
C ILE A 34 -95.15 34.01 -32.04
N ALA A 35 -95.85 34.43 -33.09
CA ALA A 35 -96.92 35.42 -32.97
C ALA A 35 -98.06 34.91 -32.08
N SER A 36 -98.51 33.66 -32.25
CA SER A 36 -99.55 33.06 -31.41
C SER A 36 -99.10 32.87 -29.94
N GLN A 37 -97.83 32.54 -29.73
CA GLN A 37 -97.26 32.42 -28.40
C GLN A 37 -97.21 33.78 -27.70
N ARG A 38 -96.86 34.85 -28.42
CA ARG A 38 -96.90 36.23 -27.87
C ARG A 38 -98.31 36.64 -27.45
N THR A 39 -99.32 36.39 -28.29
CA THR A 39 -100.71 36.69 -27.90
C THR A 39 -101.17 35.90 -26.68
N THR A 40 -100.71 34.66 -26.53
CA THR A 40 -101.01 33.82 -25.36
C THR A 40 -100.33 34.35 -24.10
N ILE A 41 -99.06 34.77 -24.21
CA ILE A 41 -98.31 35.38 -23.11
C ILE A 41 -98.99 36.68 -22.66
N ASP A 42 -99.42 37.52 -23.59
CA ASP A 42 -100.08 38.78 -23.25
C ASP A 42 -101.44 38.54 -22.59
N ARG A 43 -102.19 37.52 -23.04
CA ARG A 43 -103.40 37.07 -22.35
C ARG A 43 -103.11 36.61 -20.92
N LEU A 44 -102.14 35.72 -20.71
CA LEU A 44 -101.75 35.24 -19.38
C LEU A 44 -101.26 36.38 -18.47
N ARG A 45 -100.56 37.38 -19.02
CA ARG A 45 -100.17 38.58 -18.28
C ARG A 45 -101.38 39.39 -17.83
N SER A 46 -102.36 39.60 -18.69
CA SER A 46 -103.61 40.30 -18.34
C SER A 46 -104.42 39.53 -17.28
N GLU A 47 -104.48 38.20 -17.37
CA GLU A 47 -105.15 37.35 -16.39
C GLU A 47 -104.41 37.38 -15.04
N ASN A 48 -103.07 37.35 -15.03
CA ASN A 48 -102.28 37.51 -13.81
C ASN A 48 -102.46 38.90 -13.17
N GLN A 49 -102.53 39.97 -13.96
CA GLN A 49 -102.82 41.31 -13.45
C GLN A 49 -104.22 41.39 -12.82
N ARG A 50 -105.21 40.73 -13.43
CA ARG A 50 -106.55 40.64 -12.85
C ARG A 50 -106.57 39.83 -11.55
N LEU A 51 -105.93 38.67 -11.51
CA LEU A 51 -105.83 37.85 -10.29
C LEU A 51 -105.09 38.59 -9.17
N ALA A 52 -104.05 39.37 -9.50
CA ALA A 52 -103.37 40.22 -8.55
C ALA A 52 -104.30 41.32 -7.98
N ALA A 53 -105.15 41.92 -8.83
CA ALA A 53 -106.14 42.89 -8.41
C ALA A 53 -107.25 42.26 -7.52
N ASP A 54 -107.73 41.06 -7.88
CA ASP A 54 -108.74 40.33 -7.11
C ASP A 54 -108.19 39.90 -5.73
N LEU A 55 -106.91 39.48 -5.65
CA LEU A 55 -106.23 39.19 -4.38
C LEU A 55 -106.10 40.43 -3.48
N ALA A 56 -105.81 41.60 -4.07
CA ALA A 56 -105.74 42.86 -3.33
C ALA A 56 -107.13 43.29 -2.80
N ALA A 57 -108.21 42.96 -3.52
CA ALA A 57 -109.57 43.30 -3.11
C ALA A 57 -110.14 42.39 -2.00
N VAL A 58 -109.66 41.14 -1.89
CA VAL A 58 -110.20 40.13 -0.96
C VAL A 58 -109.44 40.04 0.38
N GLY A 59 -108.22 40.58 0.48
CA GLY A 59 -107.38 40.46 1.68
C GLY A 59 -107.32 41.73 2.53
N SER A 60 -107.72 41.64 3.81
CA SER A 60 -107.33 42.61 4.84
C SER A 60 -105.81 42.80 4.85
N ALA A 61 -105.33 43.95 5.37
CA ALA A 61 -103.95 44.41 5.33
C ALA A 61 -102.86 43.36 5.69
N ASP A 62 -103.22 42.28 6.38
CA ASP A 62 -102.33 41.20 6.79
C ASP A 62 -101.94 40.23 5.65
N ALA A 63 -102.76 40.09 4.60
CA ALA A 63 -102.39 39.30 3.42
C ALA A 63 -101.32 40.00 2.57
N ALA A 64 -101.33 41.34 2.54
CA ALA A 64 -100.30 42.14 1.88
C ALA A 64 -98.93 42.00 2.57
N ALA A 65 -98.90 41.85 3.90
CA ALA A 65 -97.67 41.61 4.66
C ALA A 65 -97.09 40.20 4.39
N ILE A 66 -97.93 39.18 4.27
CA ILE A 66 -97.50 37.80 3.94
C ILE A 66 -97.02 37.72 2.48
N ALA A 67 -97.70 38.37 1.54
CA ALA A 67 -97.27 38.44 0.13
C ALA A 67 -95.93 39.17 -0.05
N ALA A 68 -95.68 40.25 0.72
CA ALA A 68 -94.41 40.96 0.69
C ALA A 68 -93.24 40.12 1.24
N LEU A 69 -93.49 39.25 2.23
CA LEU A 69 -92.48 38.36 2.80
C LEU A 69 -92.16 37.18 1.86
N VAL A 70 -93.16 36.66 1.14
CA VAL A 70 -92.96 35.60 0.12
C VAL A 70 -92.23 36.13 -1.12
N ALA A 71 -92.48 37.38 -1.53
CA ALA A 71 -91.82 38.01 -2.67
C ALA A 71 -90.31 38.27 -2.46
N THR A 72 -89.85 38.34 -1.21
CA THR A 72 -88.43 38.60 -0.86
C THR A 72 -87.59 37.34 -0.66
N GLY A 73 -88.18 36.14 -0.82
CA GLY A 73 -87.45 34.87 -0.80
C GLY A 73 -86.76 34.53 0.54
N ALA A 74 -87.10 35.24 1.63
CA ALA A 74 -86.59 34.94 2.95
C ALA A 74 -87.33 33.72 3.53
N ALA A 75 -86.60 32.67 3.87
CA ALA A 75 -87.13 31.52 4.58
C ALA A 75 -87.79 31.98 5.89
N ALA A 76 -89.10 31.74 6.01
CA ALA A 76 -89.89 32.17 7.15
C ALA A 76 -89.37 31.54 8.45
N PRO A 77 -89.02 32.32 9.49
CA PRO A 77 -89.07 31.78 10.84
C PRO A 77 -90.54 31.46 11.15
N SER A 78 -90.79 30.32 11.76
CA SER A 78 -92.10 29.79 12.12
C SER A 78 -92.83 30.75 13.09
N VAL A 79 -93.43 31.82 12.57
CA VAL A 79 -94.35 32.69 13.31
C VAL A 79 -95.67 31.93 13.41
N MET A 80 -95.88 31.29 14.56
CA MET A 80 -97.12 30.58 14.85
C MET A 80 -98.26 31.60 14.91
N VAL A 81 -99.11 31.59 13.88
CA VAL A 81 -100.28 32.47 13.74
C VAL A 81 -101.21 32.25 14.93
N LYS A 82 -101.45 33.28 15.74
CA LYS A 82 -102.43 33.22 16.83
C LYS A 82 -103.83 33.03 16.22
N PRO A 83 -104.58 31.97 16.57
CA PRO A 83 -105.93 31.79 16.06
C PRO A 83 -106.86 32.86 16.65
N THR A 84 -107.44 33.70 15.79
CA THR A 84 -108.42 34.72 16.16
C THR A 84 -109.82 34.10 16.26
N GLY A 85 -110.44 34.18 17.43
CA GLY A 85 -111.81 33.68 17.69
C GLY A 85 -112.03 32.84 18.97
N LEU A 86 -111.04 32.74 19.87
CA LEU A 86 -111.16 31.93 21.10
C LEU A 86 -111.73 32.71 22.30
N THR A 87 -112.43 32.00 23.19
CA THR A 87 -112.91 32.53 24.48
C THR A 87 -111.74 32.87 25.43
N PRO A 88 -111.89 33.80 26.39
CA PRO A 88 -110.77 34.24 27.25
C PRO A 88 -110.09 33.11 28.05
N ALA A 89 -110.82 32.05 28.42
CA ALA A 89 -110.24 30.88 29.08
C ALA A 89 -109.40 30.00 28.13
N GLN A 90 -109.75 29.97 26.84
CA GLN A 90 -109.02 29.22 25.83
C GLN A 90 -107.77 29.98 25.35
N THR A 91 -107.80 31.31 25.34
CA THR A 91 -106.62 32.13 25.05
C THR A 91 -105.55 31.96 26.13
N GLU A 92 -105.92 31.96 27.42
CA GLU A 92 -104.96 31.69 28.50
C GLU A 92 -104.33 30.28 28.40
N ARG A 93 -105.11 29.27 28.02
CA ARG A 93 -104.59 27.92 27.80
C ARG A 93 -103.65 27.86 26.59
N ALA A 94 -103.96 28.58 25.52
CA ALA A 94 -103.10 28.68 24.35
C ALA A 94 -101.78 29.39 24.70
N ASP A 95 -101.82 30.48 25.47
CA ASP A 95 -100.62 31.19 25.92
C ASP A 95 -99.73 30.30 26.81
N ARG A 96 -100.30 29.52 27.74
CA ARG A 96 -99.52 28.53 28.53
C ARG A 96 -98.89 27.45 27.66
N LEU A 97 -99.60 26.96 26.64
CA LEU A 97 -99.05 25.99 25.69
C LEU A 97 -97.96 26.61 24.82
N MET A 98 -98.09 27.89 24.46
CA MET A 98 -97.06 28.64 23.74
C MET A 98 -95.80 28.82 24.60
N GLU A 99 -95.93 29.21 25.87
CA GLU A 99 -94.78 29.29 26.79
C GLU A 99 -94.08 27.95 26.95
N VAL A 100 -94.84 26.85 27.08
CA VAL A 100 -94.28 25.50 27.14
C VAL A 100 -93.58 25.16 25.82
N ALA A 101 -94.18 25.43 24.67
CA ALA A 101 -93.55 25.23 23.36
C ALA A 101 -92.25 26.03 23.21
N ASP A 102 -92.23 27.29 23.63
CA ASP A 102 -91.05 28.15 23.62
C ASP A 102 -89.94 27.62 24.53
N THR A 103 -90.29 27.09 25.72
CA THR A 103 -89.30 26.47 26.60
C THR A 103 -88.70 25.19 26.01
N TYR A 104 -89.51 24.36 25.33
CA TYR A 104 -89.01 23.17 24.65
C TYR A 104 -88.20 23.53 23.40
N ASN A 105 -88.58 24.55 22.65
CA ASN A 105 -87.79 25.06 21.51
C ASN A 105 -86.42 25.56 21.97
N ARG A 106 -86.35 26.33 23.06
CA ARG A 106 -85.07 26.75 23.65
C ARG A 106 -84.21 25.57 24.10
N LYS A 107 -84.82 24.52 24.68
CA LYS A 107 -84.11 23.30 25.04
C LYS A 107 -83.58 22.57 23.80
N ILE A 108 -84.40 22.43 22.77
CA ILE A 108 -84.01 21.82 21.49
C ILE A 108 -82.83 22.58 20.89
N GLU A 109 -82.83 23.91 20.89
CA GLU A 109 -81.68 24.70 20.40
C GLU A 109 -80.40 24.47 21.21
N VAL A 110 -80.50 24.35 22.54
CA VAL A 110 -79.35 24.08 23.40
C VAL A 110 -78.80 22.68 23.13
N GLU A 111 -79.67 21.67 23.03
CA GLU A 111 -79.29 20.30 22.71
C GLU A 111 -78.69 20.20 21.29
N GLN A 112 -79.22 20.95 20.31
CA GLN A 112 -78.65 21.03 18.96
C GLN A 112 -77.24 21.62 18.98
N ARG A 113 -76.99 22.70 19.72
CA ARG A 113 -75.64 23.26 19.87
C ARG A 113 -74.68 22.28 20.56
N GLN A 114 -75.17 21.50 21.52
CA GLN A 114 -74.38 20.46 22.18
C GLN A 114 -74.06 19.30 21.22
N LEU A 115 -75.04 18.86 20.43
CA LEU A 115 -74.84 17.86 19.38
C LEU A 115 -73.80 18.32 18.37
N GLU A 116 -73.88 19.55 17.86
CA GLU A 116 -72.87 20.09 16.94
C GLU A 116 -71.47 20.16 17.58
N SER A 117 -71.37 20.44 18.89
CA SER A 117 -70.09 20.43 19.59
C SER A 117 -69.52 19.01 19.67
N LEU A 118 -70.35 18.04 20.03
CA LEU A 118 -69.97 16.63 20.13
C LEU A 118 -69.60 16.06 18.75
N GLU A 119 -70.32 16.42 17.70
CA GLU A 119 -70.01 16.04 16.32
C GLU A 119 -68.62 16.55 15.90
N ARG A 120 -68.30 17.82 16.18
CA ARG A 120 -66.95 18.38 15.94
C ARG A 120 -65.88 17.64 16.75
N GLU A 121 -66.15 17.29 18.00
CA GLU A 121 -65.22 16.51 18.83
C GLU A 121 -65.00 15.10 18.29
N VAL A 122 -66.05 14.43 17.83
CA VAL A 122 -65.97 13.11 17.19
C VAL A 122 -65.16 13.18 15.90
N GLU A 123 -65.38 14.19 15.07
CA GLU A 123 -64.59 14.41 13.84
C GLU A 123 -63.10 14.62 14.16
N LEU A 124 -62.78 15.43 15.17
CA LEU A 124 -61.41 15.65 15.61
C LEU A 124 -60.77 14.37 16.16
N ALA A 125 -61.49 13.60 16.98
CA ALA A 125 -61.00 12.33 17.52
C ALA A 125 -60.76 11.29 16.43
N GLN A 126 -61.65 11.20 15.43
CA GLN A 126 -61.47 10.33 14.27
C GLN A 126 -60.27 10.77 13.42
N ALA A 127 -60.09 12.08 13.19
CA ALA A 127 -58.94 12.61 12.49
C ALA A 127 -57.62 12.30 13.21
N GLN A 128 -57.59 12.45 14.54
CA GLN A 128 -56.44 12.08 15.37
C GLN A 128 -56.14 10.58 15.35
N LEU A 129 -57.17 9.73 15.41
CA LEU A 129 -57.02 8.28 15.31
C LEU A 129 -56.42 7.87 13.95
N LEU A 130 -56.89 8.48 12.86
CA LEU A 130 -56.34 8.25 11.52
C LEU A 130 -54.90 8.75 11.39
N ALA A 131 -54.56 9.89 11.99
CA ALA A 131 -53.18 10.40 12.03
C ALA A 131 -52.27 9.44 12.80
N ALA A 132 -52.65 9.04 14.01
CA ALA A 132 -51.88 8.08 14.81
C ALA A 132 -51.72 6.72 14.10
N ARG A 133 -52.75 6.25 13.38
CA ARG A 133 -52.68 5.00 12.60
C ARG A 133 -51.74 5.11 11.39
N ARG A 134 -51.67 6.30 10.76
CA ARG A 134 -50.70 6.60 9.70
C ARG A 134 -49.28 6.65 10.26
N ASP A 135 -49.07 7.34 11.39
CA ASP A 135 -47.76 7.50 12.02
C ASP A 135 -47.20 6.17 12.55
N MET A 136 -48.05 5.33 13.12
CA MET A 136 -47.66 3.99 13.59
C MET A 136 -47.48 2.98 12.44
N GLY A 137 -47.73 3.36 11.18
CA GLY A 137 -47.52 2.51 10.00
C GLY A 137 -48.35 1.22 10.00
N GLY A 138 -49.43 1.18 10.80
CA GLY A 138 -50.22 -0.01 11.07
C GLY A 138 -49.42 -1.19 11.63
N TYR A 139 -50.02 -2.39 11.55
CA TYR A 139 -49.40 -3.64 12.02
C TYR A 139 -48.08 -3.98 11.32
N SER A 140 -47.90 -3.49 10.09
CA SER A 140 -46.65 -3.64 9.33
C SER A 140 -45.52 -2.78 9.88
N GLY A 141 -45.80 -1.55 10.33
CA GLY A 141 -44.81 -0.66 10.95
C GLY A 141 -44.24 -1.23 12.24
N ALA A 142 -45.11 -1.76 13.12
CA ALA A 142 -44.69 -2.40 14.37
C ALA A 142 -43.84 -3.67 14.14
N LYS A 143 -44.21 -4.51 13.14
CA LYS A 143 -43.38 -5.66 12.74
C LYS A 143 -42.05 -5.24 12.10
N ALA A 144 -42.04 -4.19 11.30
CA ALA A 144 -40.81 -3.68 10.70
C ALA A 144 -39.85 -3.17 11.79
N LEU A 145 -40.35 -2.50 12.82
CA LEU A 145 -39.56 -2.00 13.95
C LEU A 145 -38.88 -3.11 14.75
N THR A 146 -39.49 -4.30 14.84
CA THR A 146 -38.88 -5.45 15.55
C THR A 146 -38.02 -6.31 14.62
N VAL A 147 -38.41 -6.50 13.37
CA VAL A 147 -37.69 -7.36 12.41
C VAL A 147 -36.43 -6.68 11.85
N ALA A 148 -36.44 -5.36 11.64
CA ALA A 148 -35.30 -4.62 11.12
C ALA A 148 -34.04 -4.71 12.02
N PRO A 149 -34.11 -4.45 13.35
CA PRO A 149 -32.94 -4.59 14.21
C PRO A 149 -32.46 -6.04 14.30
N VAL A 150 -33.37 -7.03 14.32
CA VAL A 150 -32.99 -8.46 14.32
C VAL A 150 -32.22 -8.83 13.04
N LYS A 151 -32.65 -8.34 11.86
CA LYS A 151 -31.91 -8.55 10.61
C LYS A 151 -30.56 -7.86 10.62
N ALA A 152 -30.47 -6.65 11.19
CA ALA A 152 -29.22 -5.92 11.32
C ALA A 152 -28.25 -6.64 12.27
N ILE A 153 -28.73 -7.15 13.41
CA ILE A 153 -27.95 -7.96 14.36
C ILE A 153 -27.40 -9.19 13.63
N LYS A 154 -28.24 -9.97 12.95
CA LYS A 154 -27.80 -11.15 12.19
C LYS A 154 -26.76 -10.84 11.12
N ALA A 155 -26.91 -9.71 10.42
CA ALA A 155 -25.94 -9.27 9.43
C ALA A 155 -24.60 -8.87 10.06
N LEU A 156 -24.62 -8.25 11.25
CA LEU A 156 -23.42 -7.92 12.01
C LEU A 156 -22.74 -9.17 12.58
N GLU A 157 -23.51 -10.12 13.12
CA GLU A 157 -23.01 -11.43 13.57
C GLU A 157 -22.31 -12.16 12.42
N THR A 158 -22.94 -12.25 11.25
CA THR A 158 -22.33 -12.90 10.07
C THR A 158 -21.04 -12.21 9.62
N ARG A 159 -20.98 -10.87 9.73
CA ARG A 159 -19.76 -10.10 9.43
C ARG A 159 -18.67 -10.32 10.47
N LEU A 160 -19.05 -10.42 11.75
CA LEU A 160 -18.14 -10.74 12.84
C LEU A 160 -17.54 -12.14 12.67
N ASP A 161 -18.36 -13.14 12.39
CA ASP A 161 -17.91 -14.51 12.12
C ASP A 161 -16.96 -14.54 10.91
N GLY A 162 -17.28 -13.81 9.85
CA GLY A 162 -16.41 -13.66 8.70
C GLY A 162 -15.07 -13.00 9.05
N ALA A 163 -15.07 -11.98 9.90
CA ALA A 163 -13.85 -11.34 10.38
C ALA A 163 -13.02 -12.26 11.29
N GLN A 164 -13.66 -13.03 12.17
CA GLN A 164 -13.01 -14.00 13.04
C GLN A 164 -12.35 -15.13 12.25
N ARG A 165 -13.01 -15.65 11.21
CA ARG A 165 -12.42 -16.65 10.31
C ARG A 165 -11.17 -16.10 9.62
N ARG A 166 -11.24 -14.90 9.04
CA ARG A 166 -10.08 -14.24 8.41
C ARG A 166 -8.96 -13.99 9.41
N PHE A 167 -9.28 -13.57 10.62
CA PHE A 167 -8.29 -13.38 11.68
C PHE A 167 -7.57 -14.70 12.02
N ASN A 168 -8.32 -15.78 12.15
CA ASN A 168 -7.76 -17.11 12.40
C ASN A 168 -6.91 -17.61 11.22
N GLU A 169 -7.35 -17.38 9.98
CA GLU A 169 -6.57 -17.66 8.76
C GLU A 169 -5.25 -16.88 8.76
N HIS A 170 -5.27 -15.59 9.11
CA HIS A 170 -4.06 -14.78 9.23
C HIS A 170 -3.13 -15.26 10.36
N ILE A 171 -3.67 -15.73 11.49
CA ILE A 171 -2.87 -16.34 12.55
C ILE A 171 -2.19 -17.63 12.05
N ALA A 172 -2.93 -18.50 11.36
CA ALA A 172 -2.37 -19.72 10.80
C ALA A 172 -1.25 -19.42 9.79
N ALA A 173 -1.51 -18.50 8.84
CA ALA A 173 -0.50 -18.05 7.88
C ALA A 173 0.72 -17.41 8.56
N ASN A 174 0.52 -16.65 9.65
CA ASN A 174 1.63 -16.07 10.42
C ASN A 174 2.46 -17.16 11.11
N ARG A 175 1.83 -18.20 11.67
CA ARG A 175 2.54 -19.36 12.24
C ARG A 175 3.35 -20.10 11.18
N ASP A 176 2.79 -20.31 9.98
CA ASP A 176 3.51 -20.96 8.89
C ASP A 176 4.71 -20.12 8.42
N LEU A 177 4.54 -18.80 8.29
CA LEU A 177 5.64 -17.88 7.96
C LEU A 177 6.73 -17.89 9.04
N LYS A 178 6.37 -17.92 10.32
CA LYS A 178 7.34 -18.06 11.43
C LYS A 178 8.13 -19.37 11.30
N GLN A 179 7.45 -20.49 11.07
CA GLN A 179 8.13 -21.77 10.86
C GLN A 179 9.07 -21.75 9.64
N GLN A 180 8.68 -21.07 8.56
CA GLN A 180 9.53 -20.89 7.38
C GLN A 180 10.76 -20.02 7.69
N ILE A 181 10.60 -18.94 8.46
CA ILE A 181 11.70 -18.10 8.94
C ILE A 181 12.65 -18.94 9.79
N ASP A 182 12.14 -19.69 10.78
CA ASP A 182 12.98 -20.53 11.65
C ASP A 182 13.71 -21.63 10.88
N ALA A 183 13.08 -22.20 9.85
CA ALA A 183 13.73 -23.14 8.94
C ALA A 183 14.82 -22.47 8.10
N ALA A 184 14.58 -21.26 7.59
CA ALA A 184 15.56 -20.48 6.84
C ALA A 184 16.75 -20.08 7.72
N THR A 185 16.51 -19.62 8.94
CA THR A 185 17.56 -19.26 9.92
C THR A 185 18.42 -20.47 10.27
N ARG A 186 17.81 -21.65 10.49
CA ARG A 186 18.58 -22.90 10.72
C ARG A 186 19.44 -23.29 9.51
N ARG A 187 18.90 -23.15 8.29
CA ARG A 187 19.67 -23.40 7.05
C ARG A 187 20.81 -22.40 6.90
N GLN A 188 20.58 -21.12 7.19
CA GLN A 188 21.60 -20.08 7.14
C GLN A 188 22.73 -20.37 8.15
N ALA A 189 22.40 -20.71 9.39
CA ALA A 189 23.39 -21.09 10.39
C ALA A 189 24.23 -22.31 9.95
N GLY A 190 23.60 -23.31 9.33
CA GLY A 190 24.32 -24.44 8.74
C GLY A 190 25.27 -24.05 7.61
N LEU A 191 24.84 -23.14 6.71
CA LEU A 191 25.69 -22.62 5.64
C LEU A 191 26.86 -21.77 6.16
N GLU A 192 26.63 -20.95 7.18
CA GLU A 192 27.68 -20.16 7.84
C GLU A 192 28.70 -21.06 8.54
N GLN A 193 28.25 -22.15 9.17
CA GLN A 193 29.14 -23.15 9.74
C GLN A 193 30.04 -23.78 8.66
N VAL A 194 29.47 -24.24 7.54
CA VAL A 194 30.24 -24.82 6.42
C VAL A 194 31.20 -23.78 5.83
N ARG A 195 30.76 -22.55 5.64
CA ARG A 195 31.64 -21.46 5.18
C ARG A 195 32.81 -21.27 6.14
N SER A 196 32.58 -21.23 7.45
CA SER A 196 33.65 -21.09 8.43
C SER A 196 34.63 -22.28 8.42
N GLN A 197 34.16 -23.48 8.07
CA GLN A 197 35.02 -24.65 7.92
C GLN A 197 35.90 -24.51 6.67
N LEU A 198 35.31 -24.14 5.54
CA LEU A 198 36.04 -23.88 4.29
C LEU A 198 37.06 -22.75 4.46
N ASP A 199 36.72 -21.66 5.14
CA ASP A 199 37.65 -20.56 5.41
C ASP A 199 38.87 -21.03 6.24
N ARG A 200 38.65 -21.95 7.22
CA ARG A 200 39.75 -22.56 7.99
C ARG A 200 40.61 -23.49 7.13
N GLU A 201 40.00 -24.31 6.27
CA GLU A 201 40.71 -25.20 5.35
C GLU A 201 41.56 -24.41 4.35
N VAL A 202 41.03 -23.32 3.79
CA VAL A 202 41.77 -22.40 2.91
C VAL A 202 42.95 -21.79 3.65
N ALA A 203 42.77 -21.35 4.90
CA ALA A 203 43.87 -20.82 5.71
C ALA A 203 44.94 -21.88 6.01
N SER A 204 44.53 -23.13 6.30
CA SER A 204 45.45 -24.25 6.51
C SER A 204 46.27 -24.55 5.25
N LEU A 205 45.60 -24.68 4.10
CA LEU A 205 46.25 -24.94 2.81
C LEU A 205 47.19 -23.79 2.42
N ALA A 206 46.81 -22.54 2.66
CA ALA A 206 47.69 -21.41 2.45
C ALA A 206 48.95 -21.48 3.32
N GLY A 207 48.81 -21.92 4.57
CA GLY A 207 49.94 -22.19 5.47
C GLY A 207 50.84 -23.32 4.98
N GLU A 208 50.27 -24.42 4.49
CA GLU A 208 51.02 -25.54 3.89
C GLU A 208 51.78 -25.11 2.64
N VAL A 209 51.15 -24.33 1.76
CA VAL A 209 51.80 -23.77 0.56
C VAL A 209 52.96 -22.85 0.95
N ALA A 210 52.79 -22.00 1.96
CA ALA A 210 53.88 -21.15 2.45
C ALA A 210 55.04 -21.97 3.03
N ALA A 211 54.74 -23.04 3.79
CA ALA A 211 55.76 -23.95 4.30
C ALA A 211 56.51 -24.69 3.19
N LEU A 212 55.82 -25.13 2.13
CA LEU A 212 56.43 -25.72 0.95
C LEU A 212 57.30 -24.73 0.19
N GLN A 213 56.87 -23.48 0.03
CA GLN A 213 57.67 -22.43 -0.60
C GLN A 213 58.97 -22.18 0.17
N GLU A 214 58.92 -22.13 1.50
CA GLU A 214 60.12 -22.00 2.32
C GLU A 214 61.02 -23.23 2.21
N GLY A 215 60.45 -24.43 2.21
CA GLY A 215 61.20 -25.67 1.96
C GLY A 215 61.90 -25.67 0.60
N VAL A 216 61.23 -25.18 -0.45
CA VAL A 216 61.82 -25.02 -1.79
C VAL A 216 62.92 -23.96 -1.78
N ARG A 217 62.74 -22.83 -1.08
CA ARG A 217 63.76 -21.77 -0.94
C ARG A 217 65.03 -22.32 -0.29
N VAL A 218 64.90 -23.01 0.84
CA VAL A 218 66.04 -23.64 1.54
C VAL A 218 66.74 -24.68 0.64
N ALA A 219 65.99 -25.51 -0.08
CA ALA A 219 66.58 -26.47 -1.01
C ALA A 219 67.31 -25.79 -2.19
N GLN A 220 66.80 -24.66 -2.68
CA GLN A 220 67.45 -23.85 -3.72
C GLN A 220 68.73 -23.19 -3.21
N GLU A 221 68.72 -22.64 -2.00
CA GLU A 221 69.92 -22.08 -1.35
C GLU A 221 70.99 -23.16 -1.17
N ALA A 222 70.63 -24.32 -0.63
CA ALA A 222 71.55 -25.46 -0.50
C ALA A 222 72.11 -25.94 -1.85
N ARG A 223 71.30 -25.94 -2.92
CA ARG A 223 71.77 -26.26 -4.28
C ARG A 223 72.74 -25.21 -4.81
N GLN A 224 72.47 -23.92 -4.59
CA GLN A 224 73.36 -22.83 -5.01
C GLN A 224 74.69 -22.89 -4.26
N GLU A 225 74.68 -23.18 -2.97
CA GLU A 225 75.89 -23.40 -2.17
C GLU A 225 76.70 -24.59 -2.69
N ALA A 226 76.07 -25.72 -2.97
CA ALA A 226 76.74 -26.89 -3.55
C ALA A 226 77.33 -26.60 -4.94
N MET A 227 76.61 -25.86 -5.79
CA MET A 227 77.12 -25.43 -7.10
C MET A 227 78.32 -24.47 -6.96
N ALA A 228 78.28 -23.56 -6.00
CA ALA A 228 79.40 -22.67 -5.71
C ALA A 228 80.62 -23.44 -5.20
N GLN A 229 80.44 -24.45 -4.34
CA GLN A 229 81.51 -25.34 -3.89
C GLN A 229 82.13 -26.13 -5.05
N ILE A 230 81.30 -26.70 -5.94
CA ILE A 230 81.80 -27.41 -7.14
C ILE A 230 82.59 -26.46 -8.03
N ALA A 231 82.11 -25.23 -8.25
CA ALA A 231 82.84 -24.24 -9.04
C ALA A 231 84.18 -23.86 -8.39
N ALA A 232 84.21 -23.67 -7.07
CA ALA A 232 85.44 -23.39 -6.33
C ALA A 232 86.45 -24.53 -6.41
N LEU A 233 85.99 -25.78 -6.29
CA LEU A 233 86.84 -26.96 -6.45
C LEU A 233 87.43 -27.06 -7.85
N ARG A 234 86.66 -26.78 -8.91
CA ARG A 234 87.20 -26.74 -10.28
C ARG A 234 88.30 -25.70 -10.47
N VAL A 235 88.09 -24.49 -9.94
CA VAL A 235 89.12 -23.43 -9.98
C VAL A 235 90.37 -23.84 -9.22
N ALA A 236 90.22 -24.53 -8.08
CA ALA A 236 91.36 -25.07 -7.34
C ALA A 236 92.08 -26.20 -8.11
N GLU A 237 91.33 -27.14 -8.70
CA GLU A 237 91.87 -28.21 -9.56
C GLU A 237 92.65 -27.64 -10.75
N ASP A 238 92.12 -26.63 -11.44
CA ASP A 238 92.79 -25.96 -12.55
C ASP A 238 94.07 -25.22 -12.09
N ALA A 239 94.03 -24.56 -10.93
CA ALA A 239 95.19 -23.88 -10.36
C ALA A 239 96.29 -24.86 -9.92
N GLU A 240 95.92 -25.98 -9.28
CA GLU A 240 96.83 -27.06 -8.93
C GLU A 240 97.42 -27.71 -10.19
N ALA A 241 96.60 -28.01 -11.21
CA ALA A 241 97.08 -28.54 -12.48
C ALA A 241 98.08 -27.59 -13.15
N ALA A 242 97.80 -26.28 -13.17
CA ALA A 242 98.73 -25.27 -13.70
C ALA A 242 100.05 -25.22 -12.89
N ALA A 243 99.98 -25.31 -11.56
CA ALA A 243 101.17 -25.38 -10.71
C ALA A 243 102.00 -26.64 -10.99
N PHE A 244 101.35 -27.81 -11.10
CA PHE A 244 102.01 -29.07 -11.45
C PHE A 244 102.66 -29.00 -12.84
N GLU A 245 102.03 -28.38 -13.83
CA GLU A 245 102.65 -28.19 -15.15
C GLU A 245 103.91 -27.31 -15.08
N VAL A 246 103.91 -26.27 -14.24
CA VAL A 246 105.09 -25.43 -14.02
C VAL A 246 106.21 -26.25 -13.37
N GLU A 247 105.91 -27.01 -12.32
CA GLU A 247 106.89 -27.89 -11.66
C GLU A 247 107.46 -28.93 -12.63
N VAL A 248 106.62 -29.54 -13.48
CA VAL A 248 107.07 -30.50 -14.50
C VAL A 248 107.97 -29.83 -15.54
N ARG A 249 107.64 -28.61 -15.98
CA ARG A 249 108.49 -27.84 -16.91
C ARG A 249 109.83 -27.49 -16.27
N GLU A 250 109.85 -27.11 -15.00
CA GLU A 250 111.07 -26.82 -14.25
C GLU A 250 111.95 -28.07 -14.09
N LEU A 251 111.36 -29.21 -13.70
CA LEU A 251 112.07 -30.49 -13.61
C LEU A 251 112.64 -30.93 -14.97
N ALA A 252 111.86 -30.78 -16.05
CA ALA A 252 112.34 -31.07 -17.40
C ALA A 252 113.48 -30.14 -17.83
N ALA A 253 113.44 -28.86 -17.44
CA ALA A 253 114.52 -27.91 -17.68
C ALA A 253 115.80 -28.27 -16.92
N CYS A 254 115.67 -28.69 -15.64
CA CYS A 254 116.79 -29.20 -14.85
C CYS A 254 117.40 -30.46 -15.47
N GLN A 255 116.58 -31.43 -15.89
CA GLN A 255 117.05 -32.62 -16.59
C GLN A 255 117.76 -32.30 -17.91
N ALA A 256 117.22 -31.39 -18.72
CA ALA A 256 117.86 -30.96 -19.96
C ALA A 256 119.20 -30.24 -19.72
N ALA A 257 119.30 -29.47 -18.62
CA ALA A 257 120.56 -28.85 -18.20
C ALA A 257 121.58 -29.92 -17.78
N ASP A 258 121.17 -30.93 -17.02
CA ASP A 258 122.00 -32.07 -16.61
C ASP A 258 122.46 -32.90 -17.81
N GLU A 259 121.57 -33.20 -18.76
CA GLU A 259 121.91 -33.89 -20.01
C GLU A 259 122.92 -33.08 -20.83
N ARG A 260 122.76 -31.75 -20.94
CA ARG A 260 123.74 -30.88 -21.60
C ARG A 260 125.08 -30.87 -20.87
N LEU A 261 125.08 -30.86 -19.54
CA LEU A 261 126.30 -30.95 -18.74
C LEU A 261 126.99 -32.30 -18.97
N LEU A 262 126.24 -33.40 -18.96
CA LEU A 262 126.74 -34.76 -19.23
C LEU A 262 127.26 -34.88 -20.65
N GLN A 263 126.55 -34.36 -21.66
CA GLN A 263 127.01 -34.30 -23.05
C GLN A 263 128.28 -33.45 -23.16
N ALA A 264 128.35 -32.29 -22.50
CA ALA A 264 129.56 -31.46 -22.48
C ALA A 264 130.74 -32.18 -21.78
N GLN A 265 130.48 -32.93 -20.72
CA GLN A 265 131.48 -33.79 -20.07
C GLN A 265 131.91 -34.94 -20.99
N ALA A 266 130.97 -35.60 -21.68
CA ALA A 266 131.27 -36.64 -22.65
C ALA A 266 132.13 -36.10 -23.80
N VAL A 267 131.80 -34.93 -24.35
CA VAL A 267 132.61 -34.24 -25.37
C VAL A 267 133.97 -33.82 -24.82
N ARG A 268 134.06 -33.39 -23.56
CA ARG A 268 135.36 -33.12 -22.92
C ARG A 268 136.17 -34.39 -22.74
N LEU A 269 135.54 -35.51 -22.37
CA LEU A 269 136.20 -36.81 -22.24
C LEU A 269 136.63 -37.33 -23.61
N THR A 270 135.82 -37.22 -24.66
CA THR A 270 136.25 -37.59 -26.02
C THR A 270 137.39 -36.72 -26.49
N LYS A 271 137.33 -35.39 -26.28
CA LYS A 271 138.46 -34.48 -26.56
C LYS A 271 139.69 -34.77 -25.70
N ALA A 272 139.53 -35.21 -24.46
CA ALA A 272 140.63 -35.60 -23.58
C ALA A 272 141.23 -36.94 -23.99
N VAL A 273 140.43 -37.88 -24.50
CA VAL A 273 140.89 -39.15 -25.08
C VAL A 273 141.60 -38.88 -26.42
N GLU A 274 141.05 -38.05 -27.30
CA GLU A 274 141.70 -37.59 -28.54
C GLU A 274 143.00 -36.81 -28.24
N ALA A 275 143.00 -35.98 -27.19
CA ALA A 275 144.21 -35.29 -26.72
C ALA A 275 145.20 -36.23 -26.02
N ALA A 276 144.75 -37.32 -25.39
CA ALA A 276 145.59 -38.37 -24.81
C ALA A 276 146.14 -39.32 -25.88
N GLU A 277 145.44 -39.53 -26.99
CA GLU A 277 145.97 -40.18 -28.20
C GLU A 277 147.01 -39.28 -28.89
N ALA A 278 146.87 -37.95 -28.79
CA ALA A 278 147.88 -36.98 -29.25
C ALA A 278 149.01 -36.69 -28.24
N ALA A 279 148.85 -37.04 -26.95
CA ALA A 279 149.81 -36.82 -25.87
C ALA A 279 150.29 -38.13 -25.22
N GLY A 280 150.14 -39.25 -25.93
CA GLY A 280 150.60 -40.60 -25.56
C GLY A 280 152.12 -40.82 -25.70
N GLU A 281 152.92 -39.76 -25.65
CA GLU A 281 154.36 -39.78 -25.41
C GLU A 281 154.65 -38.81 -24.26
N ALA A 282 154.83 -39.36 -23.06
CA ALA A 282 155.46 -38.79 -21.86
C ALA A 282 154.58 -38.78 -20.59
N ALA A 283 154.69 -39.91 -19.88
CA ALA A 283 155.00 -40.02 -18.45
C ALA A 283 154.07 -39.41 -17.38
N GLY A 284 153.74 -40.26 -16.40
CA GLY A 284 153.95 -39.93 -14.98
C GLY A 284 152.73 -39.98 -14.05
N SER A 285 152.61 -41.09 -13.31
CA SER A 285 151.95 -41.20 -11.98
C SER A 285 152.52 -40.16 -10.96
N PRO A 286 152.03 -40.00 -9.71
CA PRO A 286 150.93 -40.67 -8.97
C PRO A 286 150.02 -39.68 -8.19
N LYS A 287 148.98 -40.16 -7.46
CA LYS A 287 148.70 -39.85 -6.02
C LYS A 287 147.32 -40.39 -5.59
N ALA A 288 147.32 -41.17 -4.52
CA ALA A 288 146.16 -41.82 -3.92
C ALA A 288 145.56 -41.02 -2.74
N ALA A 289 144.22 -41.13 -2.62
CA ALA A 289 143.37 -41.22 -1.43
C ALA A 289 143.52 -40.20 -0.28
N ALA A 290 142.45 -39.48 0.05
CA ALA A 290 141.45 -39.94 1.05
C ALA A 290 140.48 -38.82 1.49
N ALA A 291 139.18 -39.16 1.49
CA ALA A 291 138.11 -38.74 2.40
C ALA A 291 137.80 -37.25 2.62
N GLY A 292 136.73 -36.77 1.95
CA GLY A 292 135.92 -35.63 2.39
C GLY A 292 134.45 -36.00 2.26
N ALA A 293 133.73 -36.10 3.38
CA ALA A 293 132.33 -36.49 3.46
C ALA A 293 131.45 -35.30 3.86
N ALA A 294 130.50 -35.01 2.97
CA ALA A 294 129.14 -34.50 3.18
C ALA A 294 128.92 -33.30 4.13
N GLY A 295 128.61 -32.15 3.54
CA GLY A 295 127.86 -31.07 4.19
C GLY A 295 126.81 -30.48 3.25
N ALA A 296 125.59 -30.36 3.79
CA ALA A 296 124.59 -29.29 3.58
C ALA A 296 123.91 -29.19 2.19
N GLU A 297 122.59 -28.98 2.01
CA GLU A 297 121.54 -28.38 2.85
C GLU A 297 120.15 -28.97 2.53
N GLY A 298 119.24 -28.93 3.50
CA GLY A 298 117.86 -29.36 3.34
C GLY A 298 116.92 -28.71 4.36
N LEU A 299 116.01 -27.89 3.82
CA LEU A 299 114.63 -27.62 4.25
C LEU A 299 114.40 -26.73 5.49
N GLY A 300 113.88 -25.53 5.17
CA GLY A 300 113.37 -24.53 6.07
C GLY A 300 112.07 -24.93 6.76
N SER A 301 112.04 -24.60 8.05
CA SER A 301 110.89 -24.72 8.95
C SER A 301 110.17 -23.37 8.97
N GLY A 302 108.95 -23.33 8.45
CA GLY A 302 108.00 -22.23 8.60
C GLY A 302 106.94 -22.59 9.63
N GLY A 303 106.89 -21.84 10.73
CA GLY A 303 105.90 -22.02 11.78
C GLY A 303 105.91 -20.85 12.74
N GLY A 304 105.06 -19.85 12.49
CA GLY A 304 104.94 -18.70 13.36
C GLY A 304 103.68 -17.89 13.12
N GLY A 305 102.86 -17.78 14.17
CA GLY A 305 102.20 -16.51 14.48
C GLY A 305 100.75 -16.36 14.05
N ALA A 306 99.85 -17.02 14.78
CA ALA A 306 98.47 -16.56 14.91
C ALA A 306 98.41 -15.43 15.95
N ALA A 307 97.93 -14.25 15.56
CA ALA A 307 97.34 -13.28 16.48
C ALA A 307 96.48 -12.21 15.75
N ALA A 308 95.30 -12.00 16.32
CA ALA A 308 94.60 -10.72 16.47
C ALA A 308 93.74 -10.16 15.30
N ALA A 309 92.43 -10.26 15.55
CA ALA A 309 91.50 -9.14 15.78
C ALA A 309 91.11 -8.18 14.63
N GLY A 310 89.80 -8.05 14.47
CA GLY A 310 89.16 -6.72 14.47
C GLY A 310 88.45 -6.28 13.18
N GLY A 311 87.12 -6.30 13.21
CA GLY A 311 86.35 -5.06 13.09
C GLY A 311 85.98 -4.51 11.70
N LEU A 312 84.65 -4.43 11.50
CA LEU A 312 83.88 -3.36 10.84
C LEU A 312 84.05 -3.10 9.32
N GLY A 313 82.89 -3.13 8.64
CA GLY A 313 82.32 -1.86 8.17
C GLY A 313 82.24 -1.62 6.66
N THR A 314 81.03 -1.79 6.13
CA THR A 314 80.28 -0.79 5.34
C THR A 314 80.74 -0.35 3.93
N VAL A 315 79.70 -0.26 3.08
CA VAL A 315 79.47 0.62 1.91
C VAL A 315 80.26 0.44 0.61
N SER A 316 79.57 0.02 -0.46
CA SER A 316 79.26 0.83 -1.66
C SER A 316 78.67 -0.07 -2.75
N SER A 317 77.43 0.19 -3.18
CA SER A 317 77.10 1.00 -4.36
C SER A 317 77.45 0.31 -5.68
N SER A 318 76.44 -0.19 -6.40
CA SER A 318 76.12 0.23 -7.77
C SER A 318 75.35 -0.86 -8.52
N SER A 319 74.07 -0.57 -8.72
CA SER A 319 73.31 -1.03 -9.87
C SER A 319 74.08 -0.73 -11.17
N VAL A 320 74.46 -1.77 -11.92
CA VAL A 320 74.48 -1.74 -13.40
C VAL A 320 73.95 -3.09 -13.90
N ILE A 321 72.92 -2.98 -14.71
CA ILE A 321 72.30 -4.01 -15.55
C ILE A 321 73.34 -4.56 -16.53
N ALA A 322 73.48 -5.89 -16.62
CA ALA A 322 73.45 -6.64 -17.89
C ALA A 322 73.98 -8.07 -17.70
N THR A 323 73.16 -9.02 -18.11
CA THR A 323 73.54 -10.36 -18.57
C THR A 323 74.74 -10.33 -19.51
N PRO A 324 75.54 -11.41 -19.55
CA PRO A 324 75.50 -12.20 -20.77
C PRO A 324 75.37 -13.70 -20.46
N ALA A 325 74.37 -14.32 -21.09
CA ALA A 325 74.47 -15.71 -21.50
C ALA A 325 75.70 -15.85 -22.40
N GLU A 326 76.34 -17.02 -22.39
CA GLU A 326 77.52 -17.30 -23.20
C GLU A 326 77.36 -16.76 -24.63
N PRO A 327 78.28 -15.89 -25.08
CA PRO A 327 78.30 -15.41 -26.44
C PRO A 327 78.71 -16.57 -27.35
N LEU A 328 78.03 -16.67 -28.50
CA LEU A 328 78.62 -17.26 -29.69
C LEU A 328 80.04 -16.72 -29.85
N ASP A 329 81.00 -17.62 -30.00
CA ASP A 329 82.41 -17.30 -30.23
C ASP A 329 82.57 -16.57 -31.58
N LEU A 330 82.34 -15.26 -31.55
CA LEU A 330 82.38 -14.33 -32.69
C LEU A 330 83.81 -13.99 -33.12
N ASP A 331 84.82 -14.34 -32.32
CA ASP A 331 86.24 -14.11 -32.64
C ASP A 331 86.75 -15.09 -33.71
N LEU A 332 86.03 -16.19 -33.98
CA LEU A 332 86.28 -17.09 -35.12
C LEU A 332 85.59 -16.65 -36.42
N LEU A 333 84.72 -15.62 -36.37
CA LEU A 333 84.02 -15.07 -37.54
C LEU A 333 84.82 -13.95 -38.25
N GLU A 334 85.80 -13.35 -37.58
CA GLU A 334 86.72 -12.36 -38.19
C GLU A 334 87.84 -12.98 -39.05
N GLN A 335 88.05 -14.30 -39.00
CA GLN A 335 89.04 -15.00 -39.84
C GLN A 335 88.47 -15.55 -41.16
N GLY A 336 87.23 -15.21 -41.53
CA GLY A 336 86.71 -15.49 -42.87
C GLY A 336 86.41 -16.96 -43.20
N VAL A 337 86.37 -17.85 -42.19
CA VAL A 337 86.03 -19.29 -42.37
C VAL A 337 84.76 -19.70 -41.57
N GLY A 338 84.12 -18.79 -40.84
CA GLY A 338 83.07 -19.13 -39.86
C GLY A 338 81.66 -19.41 -40.40
N VAL A 339 81.29 -18.93 -41.59
CA VAL A 339 79.91 -19.08 -42.11
C VAL A 339 79.66 -20.50 -42.61
N GLU A 340 80.64 -21.11 -43.28
CA GLU A 340 80.58 -22.50 -43.72
C GLU A 340 80.62 -23.49 -42.56
N ALA A 341 81.43 -23.23 -41.53
CA ALA A 341 81.52 -24.09 -40.35
C ALA A 341 80.23 -24.08 -39.52
N ALA A 342 79.62 -22.91 -39.32
CA ALA A 342 78.33 -22.76 -38.65
C ALA A 342 77.19 -23.41 -39.46
N ALA A 343 77.21 -23.25 -40.78
CA ALA A 343 76.21 -23.86 -41.66
C ALA A 343 76.37 -25.40 -41.75
N LEU A 344 77.59 -25.94 -41.66
CA LEU A 344 77.86 -27.38 -41.54
C LEU A 344 77.44 -27.96 -40.18
N GLN A 345 77.57 -27.20 -39.09
CA GLN A 345 77.05 -27.60 -37.77
C GLN A 345 75.52 -27.63 -37.76
N LEU A 346 74.86 -26.63 -38.36
CA LEU A 346 73.42 -26.63 -38.59
C LEU A 346 72.98 -27.76 -39.51
N GLN A 347 73.76 -28.09 -40.55
CA GLN A 347 73.49 -29.21 -41.45
C GLN A 347 73.58 -30.57 -40.74
N ARG A 348 74.59 -30.78 -39.88
CA ARG A 348 74.68 -31.99 -39.04
C ARG A 348 73.55 -32.11 -38.04
N ALA A 349 73.13 -30.99 -37.44
CA ALA A 349 72.03 -30.97 -36.47
C ALA A 349 70.66 -31.22 -37.11
N ALA A 350 70.45 -30.75 -38.35
CA ALA A 350 69.19 -30.92 -39.09
C ALA A 350 69.09 -32.23 -39.88
N GLY A 351 70.19 -32.95 -40.12
CA GLY A 351 70.20 -34.26 -40.79
C GLY A 351 69.92 -34.21 -42.31
N LEU A 352 70.08 -33.06 -42.95
CA LEU A 352 69.76 -32.83 -44.37
C LEU A 352 71.02 -32.88 -45.26
N SER A 353 70.89 -33.43 -46.46
CA SER A 353 72.01 -33.80 -47.35
C SER A 353 72.72 -32.62 -48.02
N SER A 354 72.10 -31.44 -48.11
CA SER A 354 72.72 -30.28 -48.77
C SER A 354 72.47 -28.96 -48.04
N LEU A 355 73.49 -28.10 -48.03
CA LEU A 355 73.48 -26.74 -47.47
C LEU A 355 72.37 -25.81 -48.03
N PRO A 356 72.04 -25.81 -49.34
CA PRO A 356 70.94 -24.98 -49.84
C PRO A 356 69.56 -25.47 -49.35
N GLU A 357 69.38 -26.78 -49.14
CA GLU A 357 68.12 -27.32 -48.60
C GLU A 357 67.94 -26.95 -47.12
N THR A 358 69.01 -26.95 -46.31
CA THR A 358 68.93 -26.51 -44.91
C THR A 358 68.59 -25.02 -44.81
N LEU A 359 69.24 -24.16 -45.61
CA LEU A 359 68.92 -22.74 -45.65
C LEU A 359 67.48 -22.47 -46.11
N SER A 360 67.00 -23.21 -47.12
CA SER A 360 65.59 -23.14 -47.55
C SER A 360 64.63 -23.59 -46.45
N HIS A 361 64.98 -24.64 -45.69
CA HIS A 361 64.16 -25.13 -44.59
C HIS A 361 64.11 -24.13 -43.43
N TYR A 362 65.24 -23.57 -43.01
CA TYR A 362 65.29 -22.54 -41.97
C TYR A 362 64.60 -21.25 -42.41
N SER A 363 64.76 -20.82 -43.66
CA SER A 363 64.01 -19.67 -44.18
C SER A 363 62.50 -19.92 -44.18
N SER A 364 62.05 -21.15 -44.49
CA SER A 364 60.64 -21.52 -44.38
C SER A 364 60.14 -21.56 -42.94
N LEU A 365 60.97 -22.00 -41.99
CA LEU A 365 60.66 -21.99 -40.56
C LEU A 365 60.61 -20.56 -40.00
N GLU A 366 61.48 -19.67 -40.46
CA GLU A 366 61.48 -18.25 -40.11
C GLU A 366 60.21 -17.56 -40.63
N GLN A 367 59.81 -17.83 -41.88
CA GLN A 367 58.55 -17.34 -42.43
C GLN A 367 57.35 -17.85 -41.62
N LEU A 368 57.33 -19.15 -41.29
CA LEU A 368 56.25 -19.75 -40.51
C LEU A 368 56.22 -19.20 -39.06
N SER A 369 57.38 -18.97 -38.48
CA SER A 369 57.53 -18.31 -37.17
C SER A 369 57.00 -16.87 -37.21
N PHE A 370 57.31 -16.12 -38.27
CA PHE A 370 56.81 -14.75 -38.46
C PHE A 370 55.28 -14.71 -38.64
N ASP A 371 54.72 -15.62 -39.44
CA ASP A 371 53.27 -15.74 -39.65
C ASP A 371 52.55 -16.12 -38.36
N LEU A 372 53.10 -17.05 -37.58
CA LEU A 372 52.57 -17.41 -36.26
C LEU A 372 52.65 -16.24 -35.27
N PHE A 373 53.74 -15.48 -35.28
CA PHE A 373 53.88 -14.31 -34.42
C PHE A 373 52.87 -13.22 -34.79
N SER A 374 52.65 -13.00 -36.09
CA SER A 374 51.63 -12.10 -36.60
C SER A 374 50.22 -12.55 -36.20
N ALA A 375 49.91 -13.83 -36.36
CA ALA A 375 48.63 -14.41 -35.94
C ALA A 375 48.41 -14.35 -34.42
N CYS A 376 49.45 -14.58 -33.61
CA CYS A 376 49.40 -14.42 -32.16
C CYS A 376 49.14 -12.97 -31.75
N ASN A 377 49.80 -12.00 -32.40
CA ASN A 377 49.56 -10.58 -32.15
C ASN A 377 48.13 -10.18 -32.53
N GLU A 378 47.64 -10.63 -33.68
CA GLU A 378 46.27 -10.38 -34.10
C GLU A 378 45.25 -11.03 -33.14
N ALA A 379 45.52 -12.25 -32.67
CA ALA A 379 44.70 -12.91 -31.65
C ALA A 379 44.71 -12.15 -30.32
N ASN A 380 45.85 -11.63 -29.89
CA ASN A 380 45.98 -10.83 -28.67
C ASN A 380 45.22 -9.49 -28.80
N GLU A 381 45.26 -8.84 -29.96
CA GLU A 381 44.47 -7.64 -30.23
C GLU A 381 42.97 -7.93 -30.21
N ARG A 382 42.53 -9.07 -30.78
CA ARG A 382 41.13 -9.52 -30.71
C ARG A 382 40.70 -9.83 -29.28
N ILE A 383 41.54 -10.48 -28.49
CA ILE A 383 41.27 -10.74 -27.05
C ILE A 383 41.14 -9.41 -26.29
N ALA A 384 42.01 -8.44 -26.56
CA ALA A 384 41.93 -7.11 -25.94
C ALA A 384 40.67 -6.32 -26.38
N ALA A 385 40.24 -6.47 -27.64
CA ALA A 385 39.00 -5.88 -28.15
C ALA A 385 37.76 -6.50 -27.49
N LEU A 386 37.65 -7.84 -27.50
CA LEU A 386 36.56 -8.56 -26.83
C LEU A 386 36.54 -8.28 -25.32
N GLY A 387 37.70 -8.17 -24.68
CA GLY A 387 37.80 -7.79 -23.27
C GLY A 387 37.28 -6.38 -22.98
N ARG A 388 37.36 -5.43 -23.93
CA ARG A 388 36.75 -4.10 -23.79
C ARG A 388 35.23 -4.17 -23.95
N GLU A 389 34.73 -4.94 -24.91
CA GLU A 389 33.30 -5.13 -25.14
C GLU A 389 32.61 -5.79 -23.93
N VAL A 390 33.21 -6.83 -23.35
CA VAL A 390 32.68 -7.49 -22.14
C VAL A 390 32.58 -6.47 -20.98
N ARG A 391 33.62 -5.66 -20.75
CA ARG A 391 33.57 -4.63 -19.70
C ARG A 391 32.50 -3.57 -19.95
N GLN A 392 32.31 -3.19 -21.21
CA GLN A 392 31.26 -2.25 -21.59
C GLN A 392 29.86 -2.84 -21.33
N MET A 393 29.60 -4.07 -21.76
CA MET A 393 28.34 -4.78 -21.54
C MET A 393 28.04 -4.99 -20.06
N GLU A 394 29.06 -5.31 -19.24
CA GLU A 394 28.89 -5.40 -17.80
C GLU A 394 28.60 -4.04 -17.14
N ALA A 395 29.19 -2.95 -17.63
CA ALA A 395 28.90 -1.60 -17.14
C ALA A 395 27.45 -1.18 -17.48
N GLU A 396 27.00 -1.48 -18.69
CA GLU A 396 25.62 -1.24 -19.13
C GLU A 396 24.62 -2.09 -18.31
N LEU A 397 24.93 -3.36 -18.03
CA LEU A 397 24.12 -4.21 -17.14
C LEU A 397 24.03 -3.64 -15.73
N ARG A 398 25.16 -3.24 -15.13
CA ARG A 398 25.18 -2.62 -13.79
C ARG A 398 24.37 -1.32 -13.76
N GLN A 399 24.43 -0.53 -14.83
CA GLN A 399 23.65 0.70 -14.95
C GLN A 399 22.15 0.41 -15.03
N MET A 400 21.74 -0.51 -15.89
CA MET A 400 20.34 -0.94 -16.04
C MET A 400 19.78 -1.56 -14.75
N GLU A 401 20.57 -2.33 -14.01
CA GLU A 401 20.17 -2.87 -12.70
C GLU A 401 19.98 -1.75 -11.67
N SER A 402 20.88 -0.76 -11.65
CA SER A 402 20.77 0.39 -10.75
C SER A 402 19.54 1.24 -11.04
N ASP A 403 19.24 1.49 -12.32
CA ASP A 403 18.06 2.23 -12.77
C ASP A 403 16.76 1.46 -12.48
N ALA A 404 16.77 0.13 -12.64
CA ALA A 404 15.62 -0.72 -12.32
C ALA A 404 15.32 -0.76 -10.82
N VAL A 405 16.35 -0.81 -9.96
CA VAL A 405 16.19 -0.78 -8.51
C VAL A 405 15.71 0.59 -8.03
N ALA A 406 16.33 1.67 -8.51
CA ALA A 406 15.90 3.03 -8.19
C ALA A 406 14.47 3.30 -8.66
N GLY A 407 14.11 2.87 -9.88
CA GLY A 407 12.75 3.00 -10.42
C GLY A 407 11.70 2.26 -9.58
N ARG A 408 11.98 1.02 -9.17
CA ARG A 408 11.07 0.24 -8.30
C ARG A 408 10.96 0.86 -6.90
N GLN A 409 12.06 1.36 -6.33
CA GLN A 409 12.05 2.01 -5.02
C GLN A 409 11.27 3.33 -5.05
N HIS A 410 11.47 4.17 -6.07
CA HIS A 410 10.72 5.42 -6.23
C HIS A 410 9.22 5.19 -6.40
N GLU A 411 8.82 4.17 -7.17
CA GLU A 411 7.41 3.85 -7.37
C GLU A 411 6.77 3.26 -6.09
N ALA A 412 7.49 2.41 -5.35
CA ALA A 412 7.05 1.92 -4.06
C ALA A 412 6.86 3.05 -3.04
N ILE A 413 7.80 4.00 -2.98
CA ILE A 413 7.71 5.19 -2.11
C ILE A 413 6.50 6.04 -2.49
N ARG A 414 6.25 6.30 -3.79
CA ARG A 414 5.05 7.02 -4.25
C ARG A 414 3.76 6.32 -3.83
N GLN A 415 3.68 5.00 -3.97
CA GLN A 415 2.49 4.25 -3.57
C GLN A 415 2.24 4.32 -2.06
N VAL A 416 3.28 4.23 -1.24
CA VAL A 416 3.16 4.37 0.22
C VAL A 416 2.72 5.77 0.61
N LEU A 417 3.30 6.81 0.01
CA LEU A 417 2.91 8.21 0.25
C LEU A 417 1.45 8.46 -0.17
N ALA A 418 1.02 7.95 -1.33
CA ALA A 418 -0.36 8.05 -1.77
C ALA A 418 -1.34 7.34 -0.84
N ARG A 419 -0.97 6.15 -0.31
CA ARG A 419 -1.76 5.42 0.69
C ARG A 419 -1.86 6.19 2.01
N ARG A 420 -0.76 6.79 2.48
CA ARG A 420 -0.72 7.64 3.66
C ARG A 420 -1.65 8.85 3.50
N ASP A 421 -1.54 9.58 2.40
CA ASP A 421 -2.34 10.78 2.17
C ASP A 421 -3.84 10.45 2.04
N ALA A 422 -4.18 9.30 1.43
CA ALA A 422 -5.55 8.80 1.41
C ALA A 422 -6.07 8.44 2.82
N ALA A 423 -5.23 7.88 3.69
CA ALA A 423 -5.60 7.60 5.08
C ALA A 423 -5.80 8.88 5.90
N VAL A 424 -4.94 9.88 5.72
CA VAL A 424 -5.07 11.21 6.36
C VAL A 424 -6.39 11.87 5.98
N ARG A 425 -6.73 11.92 4.68
CA ARG A 425 -8.01 12.46 4.21
C ARG A 425 -9.23 11.73 4.78
N ARG A 426 -9.14 10.40 4.96
CA ARG A 426 -10.21 9.64 5.62
C ARG A 426 -10.32 10.00 7.10
N GLY A 427 -9.20 10.20 7.79
CA GLY A 427 -9.15 10.69 9.17
C GLY A 427 -9.82 12.06 9.31
N GLU A 428 -9.46 13.02 8.46
CA GLU A 428 -10.06 14.36 8.40
C GLU A 428 -11.57 14.29 8.12
N ALA A 429 -12.01 13.45 7.17
CA ALA A 429 -13.44 13.27 6.91
C ALA A 429 -14.20 12.69 8.12
N LEU A 430 -13.57 11.81 8.91
CA LEU A 430 -14.16 11.26 10.12
C LEU A 430 -14.21 12.29 11.26
N THR A 431 -13.18 13.13 11.42
CA THR A 431 -13.19 14.21 12.41
C THR A 431 -14.22 15.28 12.05
N GLU A 432 -14.37 15.63 10.78
CA GLU A 432 -15.44 16.52 10.31
C GLU A 432 -16.83 15.93 10.61
N ARG A 433 -17.05 14.65 10.29
CA ARG A 433 -18.32 13.96 10.62
C ARG A 433 -18.59 13.94 12.11
N ARG A 434 -17.58 13.68 12.94
CA ARG A 434 -17.69 13.75 14.40
C ARG A 434 -18.08 15.16 14.85
N SER A 435 -17.40 16.19 14.36
CA SER A 435 -17.74 17.59 14.68
C SER A 435 -19.17 17.98 14.27
N ALA A 436 -19.67 17.41 13.16
CA ALA A 436 -21.03 17.65 12.69
C ALA A 436 -22.06 16.95 13.59
N LEU A 437 -21.77 15.73 14.05
CA LEU A 437 -22.58 15.02 15.03
C LEU A 437 -22.57 15.74 16.38
N ASP A 438 -21.43 16.21 16.86
CA ASP A 438 -21.30 16.96 18.11
C ASP A 438 -22.12 18.25 18.05
N ARG A 439 -22.09 18.97 16.92
CA ARG A 439 -22.97 20.13 16.68
C ARG A 439 -24.46 19.77 16.73
N ARG A 440 -24.87 18.64 16.12
CA ARG A 440 -26.27 18.16 16.18
C ARG A 440 -26.68 17.78 17.59
N ILE A 441 -25.81 17.10 18.33
CA ILE A 441 -26.05 16.75 19.73
C ILE A 441 -26.19 18.03 20.56
N ALA A 442 -25.33 19.03 20.36
CA ALA A 442 -25.44 20.32 21.04
C ALA A 442 -26.80 21.01 20.76
N MET A 443 -27.25 21.03 19.50
CA MET A 443 -28.57 21.57 19.13
C MET A 443 -29.74 20.79 19.76
N LEU A 444 -29.63 19.46 19.83
CA LEU A 444 -30.65 18.63 20.49
C LEU A 444 -30.69 18.89 21.99
N ARG A 445 -29.52 19.06 22.63
CA ARG A 445 -29.43 19.36 24.06
C ARG A 445 -30.05 20.70 24.40
N THR A 446 -29.77 21.74 23.62
CA THR A 446 -30.40 23.06 23.80
C THR A 446 -31.90 22.99 23.54
N GLY A 447 -32.35 22.24 22.52
CA GLY A 447 -33.77 21.96 22.29
C GLY A 447 -34.47 21.32 23.49
N ILE A 448 -33.92 20.21 24.01
CA ILE A 448 -34.45 19.50 25.19
C ILE A 448 -34.50 20.42 26.42
N TYR A 449 -33.43 21.18 26.66
CA TYR A 449 -33.38 22.15 27.75
C TYR A 449 -34.50 23.20 27.63
N THR A 450 -34.70 23.77 26.44
CA THR A 450 -35.78 24.76 26.22
C THR A 450 -37.17 24.16 26.40
N CYS A 451 -37.40 22.90 25.97
CA CYS A 451 -38.65 22.19 26.20
C CYS A 451 -38.91 21.94 27.69
N LEU A 452 -37.92 21.43 28.43
CA LEU A 452 -38.04 21.19 29.88
C LEU A 452 -38.35 22.48 30.65
N ARG A 453 -37.71 23.60 30.26
CA ARG A 453 -37.98 24.92 30.85
C ARG A 453 -39.39 25.42 30.54
N LYS A 454 -39.86 25.27 29.29
CA LYS A 454 -41.24 25.65 28.89
C LYS A 454 -42.31 24.81 29.59
N LEU A 455 -42.01 23.55 29.91
CA LEU A 455 -42.89 22.64 30.65
C LEU A 455 -42.89 22.87 32.17
N GLY A 456 -42.16 23.87 32.69
CA GLY A 456 -42.11 24.20 34.12
C GLY A 456 -41.22 23.26 34.96
N ALA A 457 -40.46 22.36 34.33
CA ALA A 457 -39.56 21.43 34.99
C ALA A 457 -38.16 22.03 35.22
N ALA A 458 -38.09 23.17 35.93
CA ALA A 458 -36.85 23.94 36.10
C ALA A 458 -35.70 23.13 36.75
N ALA A 459 -36.01 22.29 37.74
CA ALA A 459 -35.02 21.41 38.38
C ALA A 459 -34.48 20.34 37.42
N ALA A 460 -35.33 19.77 36.56
CA ALA A 460 -34.91 18.79 35.55
C ALA A 460 -34.08 19.43 34.43
N ALA A 461 -34.39 20.67 34.04
CA ALA A 461 -33.60 21.43 33.08
C ALA A 461 -32.18 21.74 33.61
N GLN A 462 -32.06 22.14 34.88
CA GLN A 462 -30.77 22.39 35.54
C GLN A 462 -29.95 21.11 35.71
N ALA A 463 -30.58 19.99 36.07
CA ALA A 463 -29.91 18.69 36.17
C ALA A 463 -29.44 18.18 34.78
N TRP A 464 -30.21 18.43 33.72
CA TRP A 464 -29.84 18.08 32.35
C TRP A 464 -28.63 18.88 31.84
N GLU A 465 -28.59 20.18 32.17
CA GLU A 465 -27.46 21.07 31.86
C GLU A 465 -26.19 20.66 32.64
N ALA A 466 -26.33 20.29 33.92
CA ALA A 466 -25.23 19.77 34.75
C ALA A 466 -24.69 18.41 34.28
N SER A 467 -25.51 17.60 33.57
CA SER A 467 -25.09 16.32 32.98
C SER A 467 -24.33 16.47 31.65
N ALA A 468 -24.05 17.69 31.20
CA ALA A 468 -23.22 17.92 30.02
C ALA A 468 -21.74 17.60 30.33
N PRO A 469 -21.06 16.75 29.54
CA PRO A 469 -19.62 16.57 29.66
C PRO A 469 -18.98 17.91 29.29
N SER A 470 -18.30 18.53 30.26
CA SER A 470 -17.55 19.77 30.06
C SER A 470 -16.45 19.53 29.05
N ALA A 471 -16.52 20.23 27.91
CA ALA A 471 -15.56 20.13 26.81
C ALA A 471 -14.26 20.94 27.07
N THR A 472 -13.82 21.04 28.32
CA THR A 472 -12.65 21.83 28.73
C THR A 472 -11.74 21.00 29.64
N SER A 473 -11.04 20.02 29.07
CA SER A 473 -9.86 19.41 29.69
C SER A 473 -9.04 18.63 28.67
N SER A 474 -8.29 19.35 27.83
CA SER A 474 -7.19 18.76 27.08
C SER A 474 -6.04 19.76 26.93
N SER A 475 -5.41 20.10 28.07
CA SER A 475 -4.07 20.70 28.11
C SER A 475 -3.46 20.58 29.50
N SER A 476 -2.96 19.40 29.86
CA SER A 476 -1.84 19.25 30.81
C SER A 476 -1.34 17.81 30.81
N GLY A 477 -0.23 17.58 30.11
CA GLY A 477 0.65 16.46 30.42
C GLY A 477 1.58 16.88 31.56
N ALA A 478 1.49 16.23 32.71
CA ALA A 478 2.52 16.24 33.74
C ALA A 478 2.42 14.99 34.64
N SER A 479 3.55 14.28 34.67
CA SER A 479 4.13 13.41 35.70
C SER A 479 3.43 12.15 36.22
N ALA A 480 4.27 11.13 36.30
CA ALA A 480 4.08 9.77 36.76
C ALA A 480 3.86 9.59 38.29
N ALA A 481 3.54 8.33 38.62
CA ALA A 481 3.75 7.60 39.88
C ALA A 481 2.66 7.70 40.96
N ALA A 482 1.88 6.61 41.10
CA ALA A 482 1.63 5.94 42.38
C ALA A 482 0.94 4.59 42.15
N ALA A 483 1.44 3.57 42.84
CA ALA A 483 1.00 2.18 42.79
C ALA A 483 -0.25 1.91 43.65
N ALA A 484 -0.82 0.72 43.40
CA ALA A 484 -1.62 -0.09 44.33
C ALA A 484 -3.04 0.38 44.70
N ALA A 485 -4.03 -0.16 44.00
CA ALA A 485 -5.15 -0.94 44.56
C ALA A 485 -6.17 -1.19 43.44
N VAL A 486 -6.65 -2.42 43.31
CA VAL A 486 -7.77 -2.79 42.44
C VAL A 486 -9.08 -2.45 43.16
N PRO A 487 -9.90 -1.50 42.66
CA PRO A 487 -11.33 -1.59 42.82
C PRO A 487 -12.01 -1.81 41.46
N SER A 488 -13.13 -2.53 41.49
CA SER A 488 -13.95 -2.85 40.32
C SER A 488 -14.28 -1.61 39.46
N PRO A 489 -14.43 -1.76 38.13
CA PRO A 489 -14.70 -0.62 37.25
C PRO A 489 -15.98 0.13 37.67
N PRO A 490 -15.94 1.46 37.84
CA PRO A 490 -17.14 2.23 38.10
C PRO A 490 -18.09 2.16 36.89
N PRO A 491 -19.41 2.09 37.09
CA PRO A 491 -20.36 2.08 35.99
C PRO A 491 -20.19 3.36 35.16
N HIS A 492 -20.17 3.22 33.83
CA HIS A 492 -20.06 4.35 32.90
C HIS A 492 -21.03 5.49 33.28
N PRO A 493 -20.62 6.76 33.18
CA PRO A 493 -21.45 7.92 33.55
C PRO A 493 -22.79 7.99 32.79
N SER A 494 -22.90 7.29 31.66
CA SER A 494 -24.16 7.12 30.91
C SER A 494 -25.21 6.29 31.66
N VAL A 495 -24.80 5.31 32.48
CA VAL A 495 -25.70 4.45 33.25
C VAL A 495 -26.27 5.21 34.45
N ALA A 496 -25.45 6.01 35.13
CA ALA A 496 -25.90 6.87 36.23
C ALA A 496 -26.86 7.97 35.74
N ALA A 497 -26.58 8.56 34.57
CA ALA A 497 -27.47 9.54 33.94
C ALA A 497 -28.80 8.90 33.48
N CYS A 498 -28.78 7.69 32.91
CA CYS A 498 -30.00 6.96 32.57
C CYS A 498 -30.83 6.62 33.81
N ALA A 499 -30.20 6.23 34.92
CA ALA A 499 -30.90 5.94 36.17
C ALA A 499 -31.62 7.18 36.73
N HIS A 500 -31.00 8.37 36.66
CA HIS A 500 -31.62 9.61 37.11
C HIS A 500 -32.77 10.08 36.20
N VAL A 501 -32.64 9.93 34.88
CA VAL A 501 -33.72 10.23 33.94
C VAL A 501 -34.91 9.28 34.13
N MET A 502 -34.65 7.99 34.33
CA MET A 502 -35.70 6.99 34.62
C MET A 502 -36.39 7.26 35.96
N ALA A 503 -35.65 7.66 37.00
CA ALA A 503 -36.23 8.09 38.26
C ALA A 503 -37.10 9.36 38.11
N GLY A 504 -36.65 10.33 37.30
CA GLY A 504 -37.42 11.52 36.99
C GLY A 504 -38.72 11.23 36.23
N LEU A 505 -38.68 10.30 35.26
CA LEU A 505 -39.87 9.84 34.53
C LEU A 505 -40.85 9.10 35.45
N ALA A 506 -40.37 8.27 36.38
CA ALA A 506 -41.22 7.59 37.35
C ALA A 506 -41.96 8.58 38.27
N VAL A 507 -41.30 9.66 38.72
CA VAL A 507 -41.96 10.72 39.51
C VAL A 507 -43.01 11.48 38.68
N LEU A 508 -42.76 11.66 37.39
CA LEU A 508 -43.68 12.32 36.47
C LEU A 508 -44.92 11.45 36.19
N GLU A 509 -44.72 10.15 36.02
CA GLU A 509 -45.80 9.15 35.92
C GLU A 509 -46.65 9.09 37.19
N GLN A 510 -46.00 9.12 38.37
CA GLN A 510 -46.69 9.13 39.66
C GLN A 510 -47.51 10.42 39.86
N ARG A 511 -47.00 11.58 39.40
CA ARG A 511 -47.74 12.85 39.41
C ARG A 511 -48.88 12.87 38.39
N ALA A 512 -48.68 12.34 37.19
CA ALA A 512 -49.73 12.22 36.19
C ALA A 512 -50.87 11.29 36.68
N ALA A 513 -50.53 10.17 37.31
CA ALA A 513 -51.49 9.27 37.95
C ALA A 513 -52.25 9.97 39.10
N ALA A 514 -51.57 10.78 39.90
CA ALA A 514 -52.21 11.57 40.96
C ALA A 514 -53.17 12.65 40.40
N VAL A 515 -52.80 13.34 39.30
CA VAL A 515 -53.69 14.30 38.65
C VAL A 515 -54.92 13.61 38.04
N ILE A 516 -54.75 12.44 37.42
CA ILE A 516 -55.85 11.63 36.90
C ILE A 516 -56.76 11.15 38.04
N ALA A 517 -56.21 10.78 39.21
CA ALA A 517 -57.00 10.40 40.38
C ALA A 517 -57.76 11.58 41.01
N VAL A 518 -57.17 12.78 41.03
CA VAL A 518 -57.82 14.00 41.50
C VAL A 518 -58.91 14.47 40.53
N GLN A 519 -58.68 14.36 39.22
CA GLN A 519 -59.73 14.64 38.22
C GLN A 519 -60.83 13.57 38.24
N GLY A 520 -60.51 12.29 38.45
CA GLY A 520 -61.51 11.23 38.62
C GLY A 520 -62.41 11.44 39.85
N THR A 521 -61.88 12.03 40.93
CA THR A 521 -62.65 12.36 42.13
C THR A 521 -63.40 13.69 42.04
N MET A 522 -62.91 14.67 41.26
CA MET A 522 -63.64 15.92 40.98
C MET A 522 -64.77 15.75 39.96
N VAL A 523 -64.59 14.89 38.95
CA VAL A 523 -65.63 14.62 37.95
C VAL A 523 -66.72 13.70 38.51
N GLY A 524 -66.40 12.84 39.50
CA GLY A 524 -67.37 11.96 40.17
C GLY A 524 -68.26 12.62 41.24
N ARG A 525 -67.98 13.86 41.67
CA ARG A 525 -68.76 14.58 42.71
C ARG A 525 -69.66 15.71 42.19
N SER A 526 -69.64 15.99 40.89
CA SER A 526 -70.31 17.17 40.31
C SER A 526 -71.64 16.87 39.62
N SER A 527 -72.13 15.62 39.64
CA SER A 527 -73.35 15.20 38.94
C SER A 527 -74.56 14.96 39.86
N SER A 528 -74.69 15.73 40.95
CA SER A 528 -75.97 15.87 41.65
C SER A 528 -76.05 17.19 42.41
N LEU A 529 -76.77 18.18 41.85
CA LEU A 529 -77.74 19.08 42.52
C LEU A 529 -77.87 20.45 41.85
N SER A 530 -79.07 20.68 41.30
CA SER A 530 -79.88 21.91 41.30
C SER A 530 -79.28 23.27 40.87
N ARG A 531 -79.69 23.70 39.67
CA ARG A 531 -80.56 24.87 39.36
C ARG A 531 -80.63 26.06 40.37
N GLN A 532 -80.64 27.27 39.76
CA GLN A 532 -81.17 28.57 40.27
C GLN A 532 -80.10 29.45 40.97
N GLY A 533 -79.81 30.71 40.63
CA GLY A 533 -80.29 31.72 39.67
C GLY A 533 -79.66 33.07 40.06
N ALA A 534 -79.56 34.01 39.10
CA ALA A 534 -79.35 35.47 39.26
C ALA A 534 -77.94 36.04 39.61
N GLY A 535 -77.47 36.94 38.73
CA GLY A 535 -77.05 38.29 39.13
C GLY A 535 -75.57 38.68 38.99
N GLY A 536 -75.27 39.58 38.03
CA GLY A 536 -74.23 40.61 38.18
C GLY A 536 -72.94 40.45 37.35
N GLY A 537 -72.81 41.23 36.27
CA GLY A 537 -71.49 41.67 35.75
C GLY A 537 -70.88 42.79 36.62
N PRO A 538 -69.87 43.58 36.18
CA PRO A 538 -69.36 43.72 34.81
C PRO A 538 -67.81 43.86 34.64
N GLY A 539 -67.37 43.90 33.38
CA GLY A 539 -66.11 44.54 32.93
C GLY A 539 -64.84 43.67 33.05
N SER A 540 -63.92 43.61 32.08
CA SER A 540 -63.54 44.56 31.05
C SER A 540 -62.88 43.86 29.84
N ARG A 541 -62.95 44.56 28.70
CA ARG A 541 -62.54 44.18 27.35
C ARG A 541 -61.02 44.19 27.10
N PRO A 542 -60.59 43.57 25.98
CA PRO A 542 -59.22 43.60 25.42
C PRO A 542 -59.05 44.78 24.43
N PRO A 543 -57.88 44.89 23.76
CA PRO A 543 -57.92 45.11 22.31
C PRO A 543 -56.79 44.37 21.54
N SER A 544 -57.11 43.68 20.42
CA SER A 544 -56.85 44.07 19.00
C SER A 544 -55.36 44.23 18.64
N GLY A 545 -54.77 43.67 17.58
CA GLY A 545 -55.21 43.59 16.18
C GLY A 545 -53.96 43.66 15.26
N PRO A 546 -54.10 43.53 13.92
CA PRO A 546 -53.10 43.07 12.92
C PRO A 546 -52.48 44.28 12.12
N PRO A 547 -51.91 44.24 10.87
CA PRO A 547 -51.83 43.19 9.82
C PRO A 547 -50.58 43.15 8.87
N SER A 548 -50.68 42.26 7.89
CA SER A 548 -50.03 42.14 6.57
C SER A 548 -49.28 43.34 5.93
N SER A 549 -48.23 43.03 5.16
CA SER A 549 -47.89 43.64 3.84
C SER A 549 -46.85 42.74 3.10
N SER A 550 -47.23 42.18 1.94
CA SER A 550 -46.81 42.55 0.56
C SER A 550 -45.29 42.51 0.32
N ALA A 551 -44.77 41.51 -0.40
CA ALA A 551 -44.54 41.52 -1.86
C ALA A 551 -43.37 42.42 -2.32
N ALA A 552 -42.27 41.81 -2.78
CA ALA A 552 -41.60 42.13 -4.05
C ALA A 552 -40.29 41.34 -4.27
N ALA A 553 -40.28 40.61 -5.39
CA ALA A 553 -39.20 40.50 -6.39
C ALA A 553 -37.93 39.66 -6.16
N ALA A 554 -37.67 38.87 -7.22
CA ALA A 554 -36.39 38.44 -7.80
C ALA A 554 -35.69 37.22 -7.13
N GLN A 555 -35.13 36.22 -7.82
CA GLN A 555 -34.98 35.90 -9.24
C GLN A 555 -34.17 34.57 -9.32
N GLN A 556 -34.57 33.62 -10.17
CA GLN A 556 -33.73 32.56 -10.80
C GLN A 556 -33.13 31.47 -9.86
N ARG A 557 -33.04 30.16 -10.15
CA ARG A 557 -33.19 29.31 -11.34
C ARG A 557 -33.44 27.86 -10.86
N ARG A 558 -34.38 27.16 -11.51
CA ARG A 558 -34.50 25.69 -11.68
C ARG A 558 -34.36 25.42 -13.20
N PRO A 559 -34.12 24.19 -13.74
CA PRO A 559 -34.78 22.91 -13.39
C PRO A 559 -33.80 21.70 -13.29
N SER A 560 -34.05 20.64 -12.53
CA SER A 560 -35.00 19.51 -12.66
C SER A 560 -34.78 18.59 -13.86
N ALA A 561 -34.70 17.30 -13.54
CA ALA A 561 -34.55 16.17 -14.44
C ALA A 561 -35.87 15.72 -15.10
N SER A 562 -35.69 14.88 -16.12
CA SER A 562 -36.55 13.77 -16.58
C SER A 562 -37.22 13.89 -17.96
N ALA A 563 -36.99 12.80 -18.72
CA ALA A 563 -37.93 12.04 -19.53
C ALA A 563 -38.03 12.30 -21.06
N ALA A 564 -37.64 11.24 -21.78
CA ALA A 564 -38.33 10.57 -22.89
C ALA A 564 -38.28 11.15 -24.31
N GLY A 565 -38.03 10.25 -25.27
CA GLY A 565 -38.27 10.43 -26.72
C GLY A 565 -37.08 10.00 -27.59
N THR A 566 -36.91 8.71 -27.92
CA THR A 566 -37.34 8.04 -29.17
C THR A 566 -36.27 7.92 -30.28
N ALA A 567 -35.94 6.65 -30.57
CA ALA A 567 -35.88 6.00 -31.88
C ALA A 567 -34.63 6.10 -32.81
N ALA A 568 -34.35 4.92 -33.39
CA ALA A 568 -33.59 4.59 -34.60
C ALA A 568 -32.05 4.65 -34.50
N ALA A 569 -31.23 3.77 -35.09
CA ALA A 569 -31.37 2.51 -35.83
C ALA A 569 -29.94 1.93 -36.07
N ALA A 570 -29.87 0.70 -36.58
CA ALA A 570 -28.71 -0.04 -37.13
C ALA A 570 -27.74 -0.68 -36.10
N ALA A 571 -27.41 -1.98 -36.04
CA ALA A 571 -27.32 -3.14 -36.97
C ALA A 571 -25.85 -3.60 -37.13
N ALA A 572 -25.62 -4.91 -36.95
CA ALA A 572 -24.43 -5.73 -37.27
C ALA A 572 -23.13 -5.46 -36.47
N ALA A 573 -22.27 -6.40 -36.08
CA ALA A 573 -21.99 -7.80 -36.44
C ALA A 573 -21.35 -8.51 -35.21
N ALA A 574 -21.71 -9.74 -34.86
CA ALA A 574 -21.06 -11.02 -35.22
C ALA A 574 -19.53 -11.07 -35.01
N GLY A 575 -19.06 -12.03 -34.20
CA GLY A 575 -17.63 -12.35 -34.07
C GLY A 575 -17.28 -13.32 -32.93
N GLN A 576 -17.72 -14.57 -33.05
CA GLN A 576 -17.11 -15.72 -32.34
C GLN A 576 -15.73 -16.01 -32.93
N ALA A 577 -14.75 -16.40 -32.10
CA ALA A 577 -13.68 -17.30 -32.51
C ALA A 577 -13.06 -18.00 -31.29
N ALA A 578 -13.12 -19.32 -31.32
CA ALA A 578 -12.35 -20.26 -30.51
C ALA A 578 -11.14 -20.76 -31.32
N THR A 579 -10.34 -21.65 -30.70
CA THR A 579 -9.12 -22.37 -31.19
C THR A 579 -7.81 -21.62 -30.91
N ALA A 580 -6.70 -22.25 -30.49
CA ALA A 580 -6.26 -23.64 -30.63
C ALA A 580 -5.36 -24.11 -29.46
N ALA A 581 -5.33 -25.43 -29.29
CA ALA A 581 -4.47 -26.20 -28.40
C ALA A 581 -3.16 -26.62 -29.12
N ILE A 582 -2.06 -26.79 -28.38
CA ILE A 582 -0.91 -27.64 -28.77
C ILE A 582 -0.27 -28.30 -27.52
N ASN A 583 -0.34 -29.64 -27.53
CA ASN A 583 0.57 -30.71 -27.06
C ASN A 583 1.06 -30.91 -25.60
N ALA A 584 0.82 -32.16 -25.19
CA ALA A 584 1.32 -32.99 -24.08
C ALA A 584 2.83 -33.37 -24.25
N PRO A 585 3.50 -34.30 -23.50
CA PRO A 585 3.04 -35.44 -22.65
C PRO A 585 3.62 -35.46 -21.21
N ALA A 586 2.98 -36.02 -20.18
CA ALA A 586 2.69 -37.42 -19.83
C ALA A 586 3.91 -38.31 -19.49
N THR A 587 4.10 -38.61 -18.20
CA THR A 587 4.58 -39.88 -17.60
C THR A 587 3.93 -39.96 -16.19
N SER A 588 2.92 -40.78 -15.93
CA SER A 588 2.86 -42.23 -15.70
C SER A 588 3.34 -42.70 -14.33
N ASN A 589 2.44 -43.43 -13.65
CA ASN A 589 2.66 -44.48 -12.63
C ASN A 589 3.26 -44.08 -11.27
N GLY A 590 2.72 -44.52 -10.14
CA GLY A 590 1.61 -45.44 -9.91
C GLY A 590 1.55 -45.91 -8.44
N GLY A 591 0.49 -46.65 -8.13
CA GLY A 591 0.30 -47.47 -6.90
C GLY A 591 -0.03 -46.64 -5.64
N GLY A 592 -1.17 -46.82 -4.97
CA GLY A 592 -1.63 -48.07 -4.38
C GLY A 592 -0.85 -48.28 -3.07
N GLY A 593 -1.41 -48.37 -1.87
CA GLY A 593 -2.76 -48.46 -1.36
C GLY A 593 -2.65 -48.75 0.14
N SER A 594 -3.78 -49.06 0.76
CA SER A 594 -3.90 -49.84 1.99
C SER A 594 -3.61 -49.18 3.36
N SER A 595 -4.72 -49.02 4.09
CA SER A 595 -4.97 -49.53 5.45
C SER A 595 -3.96 -49.30 6.58
N GLY A 596 -4.45 -48.77 7.69
CA GLY A 596 -3.83 -49.03 8.99
C GLY A 596 -4.37 -48.13 10.09
N GLY A 597 -5.47 -48.56 10.73
CA GLY A 597 -5.83 -48.05 12.04
C GLY A 597 -4.76 -48.43 13.07
N GLY A 598 -4.47 -47.52 13.98
CA GLY A 598 -3.52 -47.74 15.06
C GLY A 598 -3.81 -46.78 16.20
N ALA A 599 -4.60 -47.27 17.17
CA ALA A 599 -4.72 -46.68 18.48
C ALA A 599 -3.35 -46.68 19.18
N GLY A 600 -3.01 -45.58 19.83
CA GLY A 600 -1.76 -45.45 20.59
C GLY A 600 -1.87 -44.29 21.55
N GLY A 601 -2.42 -44.57 22.74
CA GLY A 601 -2.29 -43.70 23.89
C GLY A 601 -0.83 -43.60 24.31
N GLY A 602 -0.42 -42.38 24.65
CA GLY A 602 0.91 -42.09 25.16
C GLY A 602 0.84 -40.74 25.87
N GLY A 603 0.48 -40.79 27.15
CA GLY A 603 0.65 -39.66 28.05
C GLY A 603 2.12 -39.25 28.09
N ARG A 604 2.37 -37.98 27.81
CA ARG A 604 3.59 -37.31 28.23
C ARG A 604 3.18 -36.01 28.88
N GLU A 605 3.37 -35.99 30.20
CA GLU A 605 3.51 -34.78 31.00
C GLU A 605 4.53 -33.88 30.31
N TYR A 606 4.10 -32.68 29.95
CA TYR A 606 5.01 -31.57 29.70
C TYR A 606 4.93 -30.67 30.93
N GLU A 607 6.01 -30.69 31.71
CA GLU A 607 6.30 -29.70 32.74
C GLU A 607 6.16 -28.30 32.16
N LEU A 608 5.32 -27.47 32.81
CA LEU A 608 5.32 -26.04 32.63
C LEU A 608 6.68 -25.50 33.12
N ILE A 609 7.58 -25.20 32.19
CA ILE A 609 8.66 -24.27 32.46
C ILE A 609 8.06 -22.87 32.33
N ASN A 610 7.89 -22.23 33.50
CA ASN A 610 7.73 -20.78 33.59
C ASN A 610 9.08 -20.15 33.20
N GLU A 611 9.26 -19.85 31.92
CA GLU A 611 10.28 -18.93 31.47
C GLU A 611 9.71 -17.52 31.49
N SER A 612 10.26 -16.78 32.44
CA SER A 612 10.04 -15.40 32.80
C SER A 612 10.15 -14.45 31.61
N ASP A 613 9.40 -13.36 31.72
CA ASP A 613 9.48 -12.13 30.94
C ASP A 613 10.94 -11.72 30.62
N GLU A 614 11.43 -12.06 29.44
CA GLU A 614 12.53 -11.35 28.79
C GLU A 614 11.92 -10.21 27.97
N GLU A 615 11.92 -9.02 28.57
CA GLU A 615 11.56 -7.79 27.90
C GLU A 615 12.52 -7.57 26.71
N ASP A 616 11.95 -7.44 25.51
CA ASP A 616 12.63 -7.00 24.29
C ASP A 616 13.26 -5.61 24.52
N GLU A 617 14.51 -5.57 25.00
CA GLU A 617 15.33 -4.36 24.98
C GLU A 617 15.64 -4.01 23.52
N VAL A 618 14.89 -3.04 23.00
CA VAL A 618 15.14 -2.43 21.69
C VAL A 618 16.57 -1.87 21.68
N PRO A 619 17.41 -2.19 20.68
CA PRO A 619 18.79 -1.74 20.65
C PRO A 619 18.82 -0.20 20.71
N LEU A 620 19.58 0.33 21.69
CA LEU A 620 19.70 1.77 21.90
C LEU A 620 20.09 2.45 20.59
N THR A 621 19.33 3.49 20.24
CA THR A 621 19.61 4.29 19.06
C THR A 621 20.98 4.95 19.19
N ARG A 622 21.64 5.18 18.05
CA ARG A 622 22.97 5.82 17.97
C ARG A 622 23.04 7.14 18.76
N GLU A 623 21.93 7.87 18.83
CA GLU A 623 21.81 9.11 19.61
C GLU A 623 21.82 8.86 21.13
N GLN A 624 21.20 7.78 21.61
CA GLN A 624 21.21 7.42 23.04
C GLN A 624 22.59 6.93 23.49
N ILE A 625 23.32 6.23 22.61
CA ILE A 625 24.71 5.83 22.88
C ILE A 625 25.61 7.07 22.96
N GLN A 626 25.45 8.03 22.04
CA GLN A 626 26.19 9.29 22.05
C GLN A 626 25.85 10.17 23.26
N ALA A 627 24.58 10.20 23.69
CA ALA A 627 24.17 10.92 24.89
C ALA A 627 24.76 10.31 26.17
N ARG A 628 24.83 8.97 26.26
CA ARG A 628 25.48 8.28 27.39
C ARG A 628 26.98 8.50 27.41
N SER A 629 27.67 8.45 26.27
CA SER A 629 29.11 8.74 26.22
C SER A 629 29.43 10.20 26.56
N ALA A 630 28.56 11.15 26.18
CA ALA A 630 28.74 12.55 26.54
C ALA A 630 28.50 12.83 28.03
N SER A 631 27.65 12.02 28.69
CA SER A 631 27.42 12.12 30.14
C SER A 631 28.58 11.59 30.97
N ILE A 632 29.30 10.58 30.48
CA ILE A 632 30.44 9.96 31.20
C ILE A 632 31.65 10.90 31.24
N HIS A 633 31.85 11.74 30.23
CA HIS A 633 32.93 12.73 30.21
C HIS A 633 32.64 14.04 30.97
N ARG A 634 31.48 14.17 31.63
CA ARG A 634 31.17 15.32 32.50
C ARG A 634 31.37 15.05 33.99
N THR A 635 31.73 13.83 34.35
CA THR A 635 31.90 13.39 35.75
C THR A 635 33.33 12.97 36.09
N GLU A 636 34.29 13.35 35.26
CA GLU A 636 35.72 13.46 35.59
C GLU A 636 36.13 14.93 35.48
#